data_AF-A0A958FKV6-F1
#
_entry.id   AF-A0A958FKV6-F1
#
_cell.length_a   1.000
_cell.length_b   1.000
_cell.length_c   1.000
_cell.angle_alpha   90.00
_cell.angle_beta   90.00
_cell.angle_gamma   90.00
#
_symmetry.space_group_name_H-M   'P 1'
#
loop_
_entity.id
_entity.type
_entity.pdbx_description
1 polymer ?
#
loop_
_entity_poly.entity_id
_entity_poly.type
_entity_poly.pdbx_seq_one_letter_code
_entity_poly.pdbx_strand_id
1 'polypeptide(L)' 'GQILEEGITEAGSMSSFTAAGTAYANYGVDMIPFFIFYSMFGFQRIGDLAWAFGDQRGRG' A
#
# COMPACT_ATOMS: atom_id res chain seq x y z
N GLY A 1 4.16 -13.70 -10.85
CA GLY A 1 4.62 -13.81 -9.45
C GLY A 1 3.57 -13.19 -8.56
N GLN A 2 3.37 -13.71 -7.35
CA GLN A 2 2.37 -13.19 -6.40
C GLN A 2 2.95 -12.07 -5.51
N ILE A 3 4.26 -11.93 -5.48
CA ILE A 3 5.02 -10.90 -4.75
C ILE A 3 5.30 -9.73 -5.70
N LEU A 4 5.07 -8.51 -5.23
CA LEU A 4 5.44 -7.27 -5.93
C LEU A 4 6.77 -6.76 -5.35
N GLU A 5 7.79 -6.67 -6.20
CA GLU A 5 9.09 -6.08 -5.88
C GLU A 5 9.23 -4.76 -6.65
N GLU A 6 9.07 -3.64 -5.94
CA GLU A 6 9.05 -2.29 -6.54
C GLU A 6 10.43 -1.62 -6.54
N GLY A 7 11.47 -2.27 -6.01
CA GLY A 7 12.81 -1.68 -5.88
C GLY A 7 12.91 -0.60 -4.81
N ILE A 8 13.80 0.39 -5.00
CA ILE A 8 14.07 1.47 -4.03
C ILE A 8 13.05 2.60 -4.19
N THR A 9 11.77 2.30 -3.92
CA THR A 9 10.68 3.28 -3.99
C THR A 9 9.56 2.94 -3.00
N GLU A 10 9.66 3.45 -1.79
CA GLU A 10 8.66 3.23 -0.75
C GLU A 10 7.32 3.88 -1.11
N ALA A 11 7.34 5.00 -1.84
CA ALA A 11 6.14 5.65 -2.36
C ALA A 11 5.43 4.79 -3.42
N GLY A 12 6.20 4.15 -4.31
CA GLY A 12 5.65 3.20 -5.30
C GLY A 12 5.07 1.96 -4.61
N SER A 13 5.80 1.36 -3.67
CA SER A 13 5.31 0.24 -2.87
C SER A 13 4.03 0.57 -2.09
N MET A 14 3.93 1.77 -1.53
CA MET A 14 2.72 2.22 -0.84
C MET A 14 1.55 2.44 -1.80
N SER A 15 1.81 2.89 -3.04
CA SER A 15 0.79 2.98 -4.08
C SER A 15 0.26 1.59 -4.48
N SER A 16 1.15 0.61 -4.66
CA SER A 16 0.78 -0.79 -4.92
C SER A 16 -0.02 -1.40 -3.75
N PHE A 17 0.39 -1.10 -2.51
CA PHE A 17 -0.35 -1.47 -1.31
C PHE A 17 -1.75 -0.85 -1.26
N THR A 18 -1.88 0.43 -1.63
CA THR A 18 -3.16 1.15 -1.66
C THR A 18 -4.10 0.58 -2.73
N ALA A 19 -3.58 0.27 -3.91
CA ALA A 19 -4.37 -0.33 -4.99
C ALA A 19 -4.89 -1.73 -4.61
N ALA A 20 -4.06 -2.53 -3.95
CA ALA A 20 -4.47 -3.85 -3.47
C ALA A 20 -5.47 -3.73 -2.30
N GLY A 21 -5.23 -2.83 -1.34
CA GLY A 21 -6.09 -2.67 -0.18
C GLY A 21 -7.45 -2.01 -0.46
N THR A 22 -7.60 -1.36 -1.62
CA THR A 22 -8.88 -0.81 -2.09
C THR A 22 -9.54 -1.67 -3.18
N ALA A 23 -8.92 -2.79 -3.56
CA ALA A 23 -9.44 -3.67 -4.61
C ALA A 23 -10.84 -4.24 -4.29
N TYR A 24 -11.13 -4.42 -3.00
CA TYR A 24 -12.46 -4.86 -2.55
C TYR A 24 -13.57 -3.90 -2.99
N ALA A 25 -13.29 -2.59 -3.01
CA ALA A 25 -14.25 -1.56 -3.38
C ALA A 25 -14.22 -1.24 -4.89
N ASN A 26 -13.02 -1.18 -5.47
CA ASN A 26 -12.84 -0.79 -6.87
C ASN A 26 -13.17 -1.91 -7.87
N TYR A 27 -12.85 -3.16 -7.51
CA TYR A 27 -12.96 -4.31 -8.42
C TYR A 27 -13.88 -5.42 -7.88
N GLY A 28 -14.39 -5.30 -6.65
CA GLY A 28 -15.17 -6.36 -5.99
C GLY A 28 -14.34 -7.60 -5.66
N VAL A 29 -13.01 -7.48 -5.62
CA VAL A 29 -12.08 -8.57 -5.33
C VAL A 29 -11.38 -8.27 -4.01
N ASP A 30 -11.67 -9.08 -3.00
CA ASP A 30 -11.01 -8.97 -1.70
C ASP A 30 -9.54 -9.41 -1.82
N MET A 31 -8.62 -8.46 -1.63
CA MET A 31 -7.18 -8.72 -1.55
C MET A 31 -6.68 -8.31 -0.16
N ILE A 32 -5.73 -9.07 0.39
CA ILE A 32 -5.08 -8.78 1.67
C ILE A 32 -3.61 -8.48 1.38
N PRO A 33 -3.24 -7.19 1.21
CA PRO A 33 -1.86 -6.83 0.93
C PRO A 33 -1.01 -6.83 2.21
N PHE A 34 0.26 -7.26 2.09
CA PHE A 34 1.26 -7.11 3.14
C PHE A 34 2.46 -6.35 2.59
N PHE A 35 2.80 -5.22 3.23
CA PHE A 35 3.93 -4.39 2.84
C PHE A 35 5.00 -4.39 3.94
N ILE A 36 6.17 -4.92 3.62
CA ILE A 36 7.32 -5.00 4.54
C ILE A 36 8.41 -4.07 4.02
N PHE A 37 8.90 -3.21 4.89
CA PHE A 37 9.93 -2.22 4.59
C PHE A 37 10.67 -1.85 5.89
N TYR A 38 11.79 -1.14 5.77
CA TYR A 38 12.49 -0.60 6.95
C TYR A 38 11.64 0.49 7.63
N SER A 39 11.27 0.27 8.89
CA SER A 39 10.31 1.11 9.62
C SER A 39 10.61 2.62 9.59
N MET A 40 11.89 3.02 9.54
CA MET A 40 12.31 4.42 9.39
C MET A 40 11.74 5.10 8.13
N PHE A 41 11.49 4.33 7.06
CA PHE A 41 10.98 4.81 5.78
C PHE A 41 9.48 4.57 5.58
N GLY A 42 8.75 4.28 6.67
CA GLY A 42 7.29 4.23 6.66
C GLY A 42 6.70 5.62 6.81
N PHE A 43 6.03 5.86 7.93
CA PHE A 43 5.30 7.11 8.20
C PHE A 43 6.12 8.39 8.01
N GLN A 44 7.44 8.36 8.24
CA GLN A 44 8.29 9.53 8.01
C GLN A 44 8.46 9.87 6.51
N ARG A 45 8.48 8.86 5.63
CA ARG A 45 8.78 9.03 4.19
C ARG A 45 7.53 8.99 3.31
N ILE A 46 6.52 8.20 3.70
CA ILE A 46 5.26 7.99 2.98
C ILE A 46 4.03 8.33 3.84
N GLY A 47 4.18 9.21 4.84
CA GLY A 47 3.12 9.55 5.78
C GLY A 47 1.86 10.13 5.12
N ASP A 48 2.03 10.97 4.10
CA ASP A 48 0.90 11.52 3.34
C ASP A 48 0.14 10.42 2.56
N LEU A 49 0.87 9.46 1.98
CA LEU A 49 0.28 8.30 1.32
C LEU A 49 -0.42 7.37 2.32
N ALA A 50 0.13 7.20 3.52
CA ALA A 50 -0.52 6.45 4.59
C ALA A 50 -1.81 7.12 5.08
N TRP A 51 -1.83 8.46 5.11
CA TRP A 51 -3.04 9.22 5.41
C TRP A 51 -4.09 9.07 4.30
N ALA A 52 -3.68 9.23 3.03
CA ALA A 52 -4.56 9.03 1.88
C ALA A 52 -5.11 7.60 1.78
N PHE A 53 -4.32 6.59 2.16
CA PHE A 53 -4.77 5.20 2.27
C PHE A 53 -5.94 5.05 3.25
N GLY A 54 -5.84 5.71 4.41
CA GLY A 54 -6.91 5.75 5.41
C GLY A 54 -8.18 6.44 4.87
N ASP A 55 -8.02 7.57 4.18
CA ASP A 55 -9.13 8.31 3.55
C ASP A 55 -9.85 7.46 2.50
N GLN A 56 -9.10 6.71 1.69
CA GLN A 56 -9.63 5.77 0.70
C GLN A 56 -10.25 4.49 1.30
N ARG A 57 -10.24 4.35 2.64
CA ARG A 57 -10.70 3.16 3.36
C ARG A 57 -9.98 1.88 2.95
N GLY A 58 -8.69 1.99 2.61
CA GLY A 58 -7.87 0.84 2.27
C GLY A 58 -7.83 -0.17 3.43
N ARG A 59 -7.85 -1.46 3.09
CA ARG A 59 -7.77 -2.58 4.04
C ARG A 59 -6.49 -3.38 3.75
N GLY A 60 -5.66 -3.57 4.76
CA GLY A 60 -4.39 -4.30 4.66
C GLY A 60 -3.81 -4.54 6.05
#